data_AF-A0A9I9E4C3-F1
#
_entry.id   AF-A0A9I9E4C3-F1
#
_cell.length_a   1.000
_cell.length_b   1.000
_cell.length_c   1.000
_cell.angle_alpha   90.00
_cell.angle_beta   90.00
_cell.angle_gamma   90.00
#
_symmetry.space_group_name_H-M   'P 1'
#
loop_
_entity.id
_entity.type
_entity.pdbx_description
1 polymer ?
#
loop_
_entity_poly.entity_id
_entity_poly.type
_entity_poly.pdbx_seq_one_letter_code
_entity_poly.pdbx_strand_id
1 'polypeptide(L)'
;HCKSCTDEEELVKLANLYFLYNVLIPRQNHNMLDLKHVKMLDDKEKFRNYPWGRLCFSLTKQFIQNAVKSKRKLQGFPMVLAYWAYEILPQLASGYVTRIGKGCPRILIWESSEQLDWEDLEDNIFLEKKSICGPHCCIKRRNEI
;
A
#
# COMPACT_ATOMS: atom_id res chain seq x y z
N HIS A 1 40.65 -24.47 -3.22
CA HIS A 1 39.29 -24.60 -3.74
C HIS A 1 38.34 -23.87 -2.80
N CYS A 2 37.94 -22.65 -3.14
CA CYS A 2 37.06 -21.82 -2.29
C CYS A 2 35.61 -22.26 -2.56
N LYS A 3 34.99 -22.94 -1.60
CA LYS A 3 33.55 -23.23 -1.65
C LYS A 3 32.79 -21.96 -1.22
N SER A 4 32.63 -20.99 -2.12
CA SER A 4 31.57 -19.98 -1.93
C SER A 4 30.28 -20.54 -2.53
N CYS A 5 29.75 -21.61 -1.95
CA CYS A 5 28.34 -21.91 -2.06
C CYS A 5 27.70 -21.19 -0.88
N THR A 6 27.18 -19.99 -1.08
CA THR A 6 26.14 -19.50 -0.17
C THR A 6 25.05 -20.56 -0.20
N ASP A 7 24.70 -21.10 0.97
CA ASP A 7 23.69 -22.15 1.08
C ASP A 7 22.38 -21.61 0.48
N GLU A 8 21.70 -22.39 -0.36
CA GLU A 8 20.40 -22.00 -0.93
C GLU A 8 19.42 -21.60 0.18
N GLU A 9 19.53 -22.23 1.34
CA GLU A 9 18.76 -21.88 2.52
C GLU A 9 19.05 -20.47 3.03
N GLU A 10 20.31 -20.03 3.05
CA GLU A 10 20.69 -18.68 3.47
C GLU A 10 20.14 -17.62 2.51
N LEU A 11 20.16 -17.91 1.20
CA LEU A 11 19.57 -17.03 0.18
C LEU A 11 18.06 -16.89 0.36
N VAL A 12 17.35 -17.97 0.68
CA VAL A 12 15.91 -17.93 0.98
C VAL A 12 15.63 -17.11 2.23
N LYS A 13 16.42 -17.27 3.30
CA LYS A 13 16.28 -16.45 4.53
C LYS A 13 16.50 -14.97 4.25
N LEU A 14 17.51 -14.65 3.44
CA LEU A 14 17.81 -13.27 3.02
C LEU A 14 16.68 -12.68 2.16
N ALA A 15 16.16 -13.44 1.19
CA ALA A 15 15.04 -13.01 0.36
C ALA A 15 13.77 -12.76 1.20
N ASN A 16 13.49 -13.63 2.18
CA ASN A 16 12.39 -13.46 3.11
C ASN A 16 12.55 -12.20 3.97
N LEU A 17 13.75 -11.91 4.48
CA LEU A 17 14.03 -10.65 5.19
C LEU A 17 13.85 -9.44 4.31
N TYR A 18 14.38 -9.50 3.08
CA TYR A 18 14.23 -8.42 2.13
C TYR A 18 12.76 -8.12 1.86
N PHE A 19 11.96 -9.15 1.56
CA PHE A 19 10.53 -9.01 1.34
C PHE A 19 9.82 -8.48 2.58
N LEU A 20 10.14 -9.01 3.76
CA LEU A 20 9.52 -8.59 5.01
C LEU A 20 9.75 -7.10 5.29
N TYR A 21 10.98 -6.61 5.17
CA TYR A 21 11.33 -5.23 5.58
C TYR A 21 11.19 -4.18 4.48
N ASN A 22 11.12 -4.58 3.21
CA ASN A 22 10.92 -3.64 2.10
C ASN A 22 9.50 -3.66 1.56
N VAL A 23 8.76 -4.77 1.73
CA VAL A 23 7.40 -4.92 1.19
C VAL A 23 6.35 -4.95 2.28
N LEU A 24 6.49 -5.80 3.30
CA LEU A 24 5.43 -6.01 4.30
C LEU A 24 5.48 -5.01 5.46
N ILE A 25 6.67 -4.71 5.97
CA ILE A 25 6.89 -3.85 7.12
C ILE A 25 7.23 -2.44 6.60
N PRO A 26 6.46 -1.41 7.02
CA PRO A 26 6.77 -0.03 6.70
C PRO A 26 8.17 0.39 7.11
N ARG A 27 8.88 1.06 6.19
CA ARG A 27 10.22 1.58 6.45
C ARG A 27 10.18 2.78 7.40
N GLN A 28 10.46 2.58 8.69
CA GLN A 28 10.75 3.67 9.61
C GLN A 28 12.21 4.11 9.49
N ASN A 29 12.47 5.38 9.82
CA ASN A 29 13.82 5.98 9.80
C ASN A 29 14.84 5.24 10.69
N HIS A 30 14.38 4.33 11.56
CA HIS A 30 15.19 3.48 12.44
C HIS A 30 14.79 2.00 12.34
N ASN A 31 14.69 1.46 11.12
CA ASN A 31 14.49 0.03 10.91
C ASN A 31 15.71 -0.79 11.36
N MET A 32 15.88 -0.95 12.67
CA MET A 32 16.65 -2.09 13.18
C MET A 32 15.86 -3.35 12.86
N LEU A 33 16.55 -4.32 12.24
CA LEU A 33 16.02 -5.67 12.07
C LEU A 33 15.62 -6.19 13.46
N ASP A 34 14.34 -6.50 13.65
CA ASP A 34 13.90 -7.20 14.85
C ASP A 34 14.54 -8.59 14.82
N LEU A 35 15.44 -8.84 15.78
CA LEU A 35 16.12 -10.12 15.95
C LEU A 35 15.13 -11.28 16.13
N LYS A 36 13.89 -11.01 16.57
CA LYS A 36 12.84 -12.02 16.62
C LYS A 36 12.45 -12.51 15.24
N HIS A 37 12.33 -11.61 14.25
CA HIS A 37 12.05 -12.00 12.86
C HIS A 37 13.23 -12.75 12.26
N VAL A 38 14.47 -12.33 12.54
CA VAL A 38 15.68 -13.02 12.07
C VAL A 38 15.75 -14.45 12.62
N LYS A 39 15.60 -14.62 13.94
CA LYS A 39 15.58 -15.94 14.60
C LYS A 39 14.41 -16.82 14.16
N MET A 40 13.31 -16.22 13.70
CA MET A 40 12.14 -16.96 13.22
C MET A 40 12.40 -17.63 11.87
N LEU A 41 13.35 -17.14 11.06
CA LEU A 41 13.67 -17.71 9.76
C LEU A 41 14.29 -19.11 9.83
N ASP A 42 14.88 -19.45 10.97
CA ASP A 42 15.40 -20.80 11.22
C ASP A 42 14.26 -21.82 11.41
N ASP A 43 13.07 -21.35 11.81
CA ASP A 43 11.86 -22.17 11.95
C ASP A 43 10.88 -21.84 10.80
N LYS A 44 11.02 -22.57 9.69
CA LYS A 44 10.23 -22.38 8.47
C LYS A 44 8.72 -22.48 8.71
N GLU A 45 8.28 -23.38 9.59
CA GLU A 45 6.85 -23.54 9.91
C GLU A 45 6.33 -22.36 10.72
N LYS A 46 7.08 -21.91 11.72
CA LYS A 46 6.72 -20.73 12.50
C LYS A 46 6.70 -19.47 11.64
N PHE A 47 7.67 -19.30 10.76
CA PHE A 47 7.71 -18.17 9.82
C PHE A 47 6.49 -18.19 8.89
N ARG A 48 6.15 -19.34 8.30
CA ARG A 48 5.02 -19.47 7.37
C ARG A 48 3.66 -19.24 8.03
N ASN A 49 3.49 -19.73 9.26
CA ASN A 49 2.25 -19.62 10.01
C ASN A 49 2.13 -18.30 10.80
N TYR A 50 3.17 -17.47 10.80
CA TYR A 50 3.11 -16.15 11.42
C TYR A 50 2.09 -15.26 10.70
N PRO A 51 1.25 -14.49 11.42
CA PRO A 51 0.17 -13.72 10.83
C PRO A 51 0.68 -12.41 10.19
N TRP A 52 1.57 -12.50 9.21
CA TRP A 52 2.22 -11.37 8.53
C TRP A 52 1.21 -10.35 7.99
N GLY A 53 0.11 -10.81 7.41
CA GLY A 53 -0.95 -9.94 6.91
C GLY A 53 -1.60 -9.10 8.01
N ARG A 54 -1.85 -9.69 9.19
CA ARG A 54 -2.42 -8.96 10.35
C ARG A 54 -1.43 -7.94 10.89
N LEU A 55 -0.14 -8.30 10.98
CA LEU A 55 0.92 -7.38 11.39
C LEU A 55 1.03 -6.20 10.40
N CYS A 56 1.12 -6.49 9.11
CA CYS A 56 1.20 -5.49 8.03
C CYS A 56 0.00 -4.53 8.07
N PHE A 57 -1.22 -5.06 8.21
CA PHE A 57 -2.43 -4.25 8.31
C PHE A 57 -2.41 -3.33 9.54
N SER A 58 -2.04 -3.88 10.70
CA SER A 58 -2.00 -3.14 11.97
C SER A 58 -0.98 -2.01 11.93
N LEU A 59 0.21 -2.29 11.39
CA LEU A 59 1.25 -1.29 11.18
C LEU A 59 0.75 -0.22 10.21
N THR A 60 0.29 -0.62 9.02
CA THR A 60 -0.19 0.31 7.98
C THR A 60 -1.28 1.26 8.52
N LYS A 61 -2.25 0.72 9.29
CA LYS A 61 -3.28 1.52 9.97
C LYS A 61 -2.66 2.56 10.91
N GLN A 62 -1.70 2.16 11.75
CA GLN A 62 -1.02 3.06 12.67
C GLN A 62 -0.27 4.17 11.92
N PHE A 63 0.40 3.84 10.81
CA PHE A 63 1.09 4.83 9.99
C PHE A 63 0.14 5.83 9.34
N ILE A 64 -1.00 5.38 8.80
CA ILE A 64 -2.03 6.29 8.26
C ILE A 64 -2.50 7.25 9.35
N GLN A 65 -2.83 6.72 10.53
CA GLN A 65 -3.28 7.55 11.66
C GLN A 65 -2.22 8.58 12.06
N ASN A 66 -0.95 8.19 12.07
CA ASN A 66 0.15 9.10 12.38
C ASN A 66 0.39 10.11 11.26
N ALA A 67 0.32 9.69 9.99
CA ALA A 67 0.48 10.56 8.81
C ALA A 67 -0.60 11.64 8.78
N VAL A 68 -1.86 11.27 9.01
CA VAL A 68 -2.99 12.22 9.11
C VAL A 68 -2.76 13.25 10.23
N LYS A 69 -2.25 12.82 11.39
CA LYS A 69 -1.96 13.72 12.51
C LYS A 69 -0.74 14.62 12.28
N SER A 70 0.27 14.13 11.58
CA SER A 70 1.58 14.80 11.47
C SER A 70 1.89 15.40 10.10
N LYS A 71 0.98 15.29 9.13
CA LYS A 71 1.18 15.65 7.71
C LYS A 71 2.47 15.04 7.11
N ARG A 72 2.89 13.87 7.62
CA ARG A 72 4.07 13.16 7.12
C ARG A 72 3.69 12.23 5.97
N LYS A 73 4.65 11.96 5.08
CA LYS A 73 4.49 10.98 3.99
C LYS A 73 4.09 9.62 4.57
N LEU A 74 3.15 8.95 3.90
CA LEU A 74 2.75 7.60 4.25
C LEU A 74 3.93 6.64 4.08
N GLN A 75 4.22 5.84 5.10
CA GLN A 75 5.20 4.75 5.05
C GLN A 75 4.45 3.43 5.18
N GLY A 76 4.91 2.38 4.50
CA GLY A 76 4.26 1.06 4.59
C GLY A 76 4.00 0.38 3.28
N PHE A 77 2.80 -0.17 3.19
CA PHE A 77 2.22 -0.71 1.98
C PHE A 77 1.20 0.30 1.37
N PRO A 78 1.53 1.60 1.20
CA PRO A 78 0.60 2.60 0.68
C PRO A 78 0.19 2.26 -0.75
N MET A 79 1.07 1.62 -1.53
CA MET A 79 0.78 1.16 -2.88
C MET A 79 -0.40 0.16 -2.88
N VAL A 80 -0.44 -0.70 -1.86
CA VAL A 80 -1.63 -1.42 -1.34
C VAL A 80 -2.95 -0.71 -1.58
N LEU A 81 -3.02 0.36 -0.80
CA LEU A 81 -4.20 1.15 -0.60
C LEU A 81 -4.46 2.06 -1.80
N ALA A 82 -3.42 2.50 -2.50
CA ALA A 82 -3.56 3.24 -3.75
C ALA A 82 -4.26 2.39 -4.82
N TYR A 83 -3.80 1.15 -5.05
CA TYR A 83 -4.47 0.23 -5.98
C TYR A 83 -5.89 -0.11 -5.56
N TRP A 84 -6.12 -0.30 -4.26
CA TRP A 84 -7.47 -0.53 -3.75
C TRP A 84 -8.36 0.71 -3.91
N ALA A 85 -7.82 1.90 -3.73
CA ALA A 85 -8.54 3.15 -3.96
C ALA A 85 -8.92 3.33 -5.43
N TYR A 86 -8.06 2.96 -6.38
CA TYR A 86 -8.40 2.93 -7.81
C TYR A 86 -9.56 1.97 -8.14
N GLU A 87 -9.66 0.85 -7.43
CA GLU A 87 -10.79 -0.08 -7.59
C GLU A 87 -12.11 0.50 -7.07
N ILE A 88 -12.08 1.22 -5.95
CA ILE A 88 -13.29 1.78 -5.33
C ILE A 88 -13.71 3.10 -5.98
N LEU A 89 -12.73 3.91 -6.40
CA LEU A 89 -12.90 5.24 -6.95
C LEU A 89 -12.29 5.28 -8.35
N PRO A 90 -13.01 4.84 -9.40
CA PRO A 90 -12.50 4.86 -10.77
C PRO A 90 -12.07 6.26 -11.24
N GLN A 91 -12.68 7.31 -10.68
CA GLN A 91 -12.28 8.71 -10.88
C GLN A 91 -10.84 9.02 -10.44
N LEU A 92 -10.30 8.26 -9.48
CA LEU A 92 -8.91 8.36 -9.05
C LEU A 92 -7.96 7.67 -10.04
N ALA A 93 -8.46 6.67 -10.76
CA ALA A 93 -7.71 5.93 -11.76
C ALA A 93 -7.72 6.63 -13.14
N SER A 94 -8.80 7.36 -13.46
CA SER A 94 -8.97 8.03 -14.75
C SER A 94 -7.91 9.12 -14.94
N GLY A 95 -6.91 8.82 -15.77
CA GLY A 95 -5.79 9.72 -16.10
C GLY A 95 -4.42 9.20 -15.65
N TYR A 96 -4.37 8.38 -14.60
CA TYR A 96 -3.10 7.94 -13.99
C TYR A 96 -2.79 6.46 -14.17
N VAL A 97 -3.85 5.64 -14.27
CA VAL A 97 -3.70 4.19 -14.27
C VAL A 97 -4.64 3.54 -15.27
N THR A 98 -4.07 2.75 -16.17
CA THR A 98 -4.83 1.97 -17.16
C THR A 98 -5.02 0.54 -16.65
N ARG A 99 -6.20 -0.01 -16.90
CA ARG A 99 -6.50 -1.41 -16.53
C ARG A 99 -6.15 -2.32 -17.71
N ILE A 100 -5.13 -3.16 -17.57
CA ILE A 100 -4.60 -4.02 -18.65
C ILE A 100 -5.42 -5.32 -18.84
N GLY A 101 -6.38 -5.65 -17.96
CA GLY A 101 -7.21 -6.86 -18.15
C GLY A 101 -8.05 -7.37 -16.96
N LYS A 102 -8.13 -8.70 -16.83
CA LYS A 102 -8.91 -9.43 -15.80
C LYS A 102 -8.12 -10.55 -15.10
N GLY A 103 -6.80 -10.38 -14.96
CA GLY A 103 -5.90 -11.38 -14.36
C GLY A 103 -6.01 -11.48 -12.83
N CYS A 104 -5.49 -12.57 -12.24
CA CYS A 104 -5.29 -12.69 -10.80
C CYS A 104 -3.78 -12.74 -10.52
N PRO A 105 -3.29 -12.10 -9.44
CA PRO A 105 -4.04 -11.26 -8.49
C PRO A 105 -4.42 -9.87 -9.05
N ARG A 106 -5.57 -9.34 -8.62
CA ARG A 106 -6.20 -8.13 -9.19
C ARG A 106 -5.34 -6.87 -9.17
N ILE A 107 -4.39 -6.81 -8.24
CA ILE A 107 -3.43 -5.71 -8.13
C ILE A 107 -2.49 -5.60 -9.34
N LEU A 108 -2.16 -6.70 -10.02
CA LEU A 108 -1.25 -6.70 -11.16
C LEU A 108 -1.92 -6.30 -12.48
N ILE A 109 -3.20 -5.93 -12.44
CA ILE A 109 -3.97 -5.56 -13.63
C ILE A 109 -3.85 -4.05 -13.93
N TRP A 110 -3.16 -3.29 -13.09
CA TRP A 110 -3.09 -1.84 -13.19
C TRP A 110 -1.71 -1.41 -13.69
N GLU A 111 -1.65 -0.69 -14.81
CA GLU A 111 -0.44 -0.02 -15.29
C GLU A 111 -0.48 1.43 -14.85
N SER A 112 0.55 1.89 -14.14
CA SER A 112 0.70 3.32 -13.85
C SER A 112 1.37 3.97 -15.06
N SER A 113 0.70 4.90 -15.73
CA SER A 113 1.34 5.70 -16.78
C SER A 113 2.29 6.73 -16.17
N GLU A 114 1.94 7.27 -14.99
CA GLU A 114 2.74 8.26 -14.24
C GLU A 114 2.52 8.12 -12.73
N GLN A 115 3.39 8.74 -11.92
CA GLN A 115 3.26 8.76 -10.46
C GLN A 115 2.24 9.83 -10.05
N LEU A 116 1.28 9.51 -9.16
CA LEU A 116 0.28 10.46 -8.69
C LEU A 116 0.93 11.71 -8.09
N ASP A 117 0.60 12.88 -8.65
CA ASP A 117 0.85 14.17 -8.01
C ASP A 117 -0.32 14.54 -7.08
N TRP A 118 0.00 15.03 -5.89
CA TRP A 118 -1.01 15.43 -4.91
C TRP A 118 -1.74 16.70 -5.32
N GLU A 119 -1.06 17.63 -6.02
CA GLU A 119 -1.65 18.90 -6.46
C GLU A 119 -2.77 18.65 -7.47
N ASP A 120 -2.52 17.80 -8.47
CA ASP A 120 -3.56 17.41 -9.44
C ASP A 120 -4.71 16.63 -8.80
N LEU A 121 -4.43 15.80 -7.79
CA LEU A 121 -5.44 15.02 -7.07
C LEU A 121 -6.41 15.92 -6.30
N GLU A 122 -5.85 16.94 -5.64
CA GLU A 122 -6.61 17.92 -4.86
C GLU A 122 -7.51 18.73 -5.78
N ASP A 123 -6.96 19.26 -6.87
CA ASP A 123 -7.68 20.13 -7.80
C ASP A 123 -8.73 19.39 -8.64
N ASN A 124 -8.42 18.21 -9.16
CA ASN A 124 -9.28 17.52 -10.14
C ASN A 124 -10.25 16.50 -9.53
N ILE A 125 -10.01 16.02 -8.30
CA ILE A 125 -10.82 14.92 -7.73
C ILE A 125 -11.52 15.35 -6.43
N PHE A 126 -10.80 16.04 -5.54
CA PHE A 126 -11.36 16.45 -4.25
C PHE A 126 -12.03 17.83 -4.30
N LEU A 127 -11.52 18.75 -5.10
CA LEU A 127 -12.05 20.11 -5.26
C LEU A 127 -13.02 20.27 -6.44
N GLU A 128 -13.24 19.23 -7.25
CA GLU A 128 -14.23 19.18 -8.35
C GLU A 128 -15.70 19.28 -7.89
N LYS A 129 -15.96 19.76 -6.68
CA LYS A 129 -17.25 20.32 -6.25
C LYS A 129 -17.14 21.80 -5.95
N LYS A 130 -16.82 22.59 -6.98
CA LYS A 130 -17.23 24.00 -7.00
C LYS A 130 -17.57 24.52 -8.40
N SER A 131 -18.19 23.70 -9.25
CA SER A 131 -18.88 24.17 -10.46
C SER A 131 -20.41 24.12 -10.28
N ILE A 132 -20.92 25.21 -9.69
CA ILE A 132 -22.16 25.92 -10.07
C ILE A 132 -23.39 25.05 -10.36
N CYS A 133 -24.18 24.77 -9.32
CA CYS A 133 -25.62 24.61 -9.53
C CYS A 133 -26.20 26.00 -9.85
N GLY A 134 -26.63 26.22 -11.09
CA GLY A 134 -27.45 27.38 -11.45
C GLY A 134 -28.74 27.44 -10.62
N PRO A 135 -29.46 28.58 -10.59
CA PRO A 135 -30.53 28.88 -9.64
C PRO A 135 -31.76 27.93 -9.65
N HIS A 136 -31.75 26.85 -10.42
CA HIS A 136 -32.84 25.88 -10.52
C HIS A 136 -32.51 24.46 -10.05
N CYS A 137 -31.30 24.14 -9.58
CA CYS A 137 -30.99 22.79 -9.11
C CYS A 137 -31.25 22.62 -7.60
N CYS A 138 -32.50 22.38 -7.22
CA CYS A 138 -32.85 21.87 -5.90
C CYS A 138 -32.74 20.33 -5.89
N ILE A 139 -31.67 19.77 -5.32
CA ILE A 139 -31.66 18.37 -4.88
C ILE A 139 -31.68 18.36 -3.35
N LYS A 140 -32.86 18.02 -2.80
CA LYS A 140 -33.10 17.85 -1.37
C LYS A 140 -32.18 16.76 -0.81
N ARG A 141 -31.51 17.03 0.31
CA ARG A 141 -30.89 16.01 1.16
C ARG A 141 -31.99 15.04 1.61
N ARG A 142 -31.85 13.76 1.26
CA ARG A 142 -32.64 12.67 1.84
C ARG A 142 -32.10 12.42 3.25
N ASN A 143 -32.74 13.04 4.24
CA ASN A 143 -32.81 12.49 5.58
C ASN A 143 -33.87 11.38 5.57
N GLU A 144 -33.58 10.26 6.23
CA GLU A 144 -34.45 9.21 6.80
C GLU A 144 -33.57 7.95 6.91
N ILE A 145 -33.30 7.37 8.08
CA ILE A 145 -34.16 7.15 9.26
C ILE A 145 -33.47 7.63 10.54
#